data_AF-A0ABD2Y633-F1
#
_entry.id   AF-A0ABD2Y633-F1
#
_cell.length_a   1.000
_cell.length_b   1.000
_cell.length_c   1.000
_cell.angle_alpha   90.00
_cell.angle_beta   90.00
_cell.angle_gamma   90.00
#
_symmetry.space_group_name_H-M   'P 1'
#
loop_
_entity.id
_entity.type
_entity.pdbx_description
1 polymer ?
#
loop_
_entity_poly.entity_id
_entity_poly.type
_entity_poly.pdbx_seq_one_letter_code
_entity_poly.pdbx_strand_id
1 'polypeptide(L)'
;MGFPWYRVHTVVLNDHGRLLSVHITHTALVAGWADSMALYELAVFDPSDPVLDPMWRQGVTCSGFGAFHLTSLYGLEIWVSDPYGLKGKSTTCKSSMGRGSVRQPRLYKGLRIRNIKTVLSSSIAAVFFAAFVLAGTM
;
A
#
# COMPACT_ATOMS: atom_id res chain seq x y z
N MET A 1 -35.87 6.37 -16.80
CA MET A 1 -34.59 6.26 -17.53
C MET A 1 -33.50 5.89 -16.53
N GLY A 2 -32.82 4.75 -16.69
CA GLY A 2 -31.80 4.26 -15.76
C GLY A 2 -30.47 5.02 -15.85
N PHE A 3 -29.55 4.77 -14.91
CA PHE A 3 -28.19 5.32 -14.98
C PHE A 3 -27.39 4.75 -16.16
N PRO A 4 -26.54 5.54 -16.84
CA PRO A 4 -25.53 5.02 -17.76
C PRO A 4 -24.57 4.03 -17.08
N TRP A 5 -24.04 3.06 -17.82
CA TRP A 5 -23.21 1.96 -17.29
C TRP A 5 -21.99 2.45 -16.47
N TYR A 6 -21.35 3.54 -16.87
CA TYR A 6 -20.18 4.12 -16.17
C TYR A 6 -20.55 4.91 -14.91
N ARG A 7 -21.85 5.07 -14.59
CA ARG A 7 -22.35 5.77 -13.40
C ARG A 7 -23.00 4.87 -12.36
N VAL A 8 -23.01 3.55 -12.57
CA VAL A 8 -23.70 2.60 -11.68
C VAL A 8 -23.23 2.70 -10.23
N HIS A 9 -21.95 3.01 -9.98
CA HIS A 9 -21.41 3.16 -8.62
C HIS A 9 -21.81 4.47 -7.92
N THR A 10 -22.44 5.43 -8.61
CA THR A 10 -22.87 6.67 -7.96
C THR A 10 -23.99 6.45 -6.94
N VAL A 11 -24.66 5.30 -6.98
CA VAL A 11 -25.73 4.93 -6.04
C VAL A 11 -25.26 4.86 -4.58
N VAL A 12 -23.97 4.58 -4.34
CA VAL A 12 -23.43 4.47 -2.98
C VAL A 12 -22.97 5.79 -2.37
N LEU A 13 -23.00 6.90 -3.14
CA LEU A 13 -22.39 8.17 -2.70
C LEU A 13 -23.07 8.81 -1.49
N ASN A 14 -24.36 8.54 -1.27
CA ASN A 14 -25.13 9.08 -0.14
C ASN A 14 -25.55 8.01 0.88
N ASP A 15 -25.10 6.75 0.71
CA ASP A 15 -25.37 5.65 1.63
C ASP A 15 -24.05 5.21 2.28
N HIS A 16 -23.80 5.69 3.49
CA HIS A 16 -22.55 5.40 4.20
C HIS A 16 -22.35 3.91 4.51
N GLY A 17 -23.44 3.15 4.73
CA GLY A 17 -23.35 1.73 5.03
C GLY A 17 -22.92 0.93 3.80
N ARG A 18 -23.54 1.21 2.65
CA ARG A 18 -23.13 0.59 1.38
C ARG A 18 -21.76 1.05 0.92
N LEU A 19 -21.43 2.33 1.13
CA LEU A 19 -20.10 2.86 0.83
C LEU A 19 -19.03 2.13 1.66
N LEU A 20 -19.25 1.93 2.95
CA LEU A 20 -18.32 1.18 3.80
C LEU A 20 -18.20 -0.28 3.34
N SER A 21 -19.32 -0.93 3.04
CA SER A 21 -19.33 -2.32 2.56
C SER A 21 -18.49 -2.49 1.30
N VAL A 22 -18.64 -1.63 0.28
CA VAL A 22 -17.82 -1.75 -0.95
C VAL A 22 -16.34 -1.48 -0.68
N HIS A 23 -16.00 -0.62 0.28
CA HIS A 23 -14.60 -0.43 0.69
C HIS A 23 -14.05 -1.67 1.38
N ILE A 24 -14.82 -2.33 2.26
CA ILE A 24 -14.42 -3.59 2.88
C ILE A 24 -14.21 -4.68 1.82
N THR A 25 -15.14 -4.79 0.86
CA THR A 25 -15.01 -5.76 -0.25
C THR A 25 -13.77 -5.48 -1.11
N HIS A 26 -13.52 -4.21 -1.46
CA HIS A 26 -12.31 -3.84 -2.21
C HIS A 26 -11.04 -4.20 -1.44
N THR A 27 -10.98 -3.88 -0.14
CA THR A 27 -9.84 -4.25 0.71
C THR A 27 -9.65 -5.75 0.80
N ALA A 28 -10.74 -6.53 0.95
CA ALA A 28 -10.67 -7.98 0.98
C ALA A 28 -10.17 -8.59 -0.34
N LEU A 29 -10.56 -8.03 -1.49
CA LEU A 29 -10.08 -8.46 -2.80
C LEU A 29 -8.58 -8.17 -2.97
N VAL A 30 -8.12 -6.99 -2.54
CA VAL A 30 -6.69 -6.63 -2.61
C VAL A 30 -5.86 -7.51 -1.67
N ALA A 31 -6.36 -7.79 -0.45
CA ALA A 31 -5.69 -8.70 0.48
C ALA A 31 -5.60 -10.13 -0.09
N GLY A 32 -6.72 -10.67 -0.60
CA GLY A 32 -6.73 -12.00 -1.20
C GLY A 32 -5.83 -12.11 -2.45
N TRP A 33 -5.73 -11.05 -3.25
CA TRP A 33 -4.77 -10.99 -4.36
C TRP A 33 -3.32 -11.03 -3.86
N ALA A 34 -2.98 -10.24 -2.82
CA ALA A 34 -1.64 -10.26 -2.24
C ALA A 34 -1.27 -11.63 -1.64
N ASP A 35 -2.19 -12.27 -0.92
CA ASP A 35 -1.97 -13.59 -0.31
C ASP A 35 -1.81 -14.69 -1.38
N SER A 36 -2.65 -14.67 -2.43
CA SER A 36 -2.54 -15.64 -3.53
C SER A 36 -1.24 -15.48 -4.31
N MET A 37 -0.79 -14.24 -4.54
CA MET A 37 0.50 -13.97 -5.18
C MET A 37 1.67 -14.46 -4.32
N ALA A 38 1.62 -14.24 -3.00
CA ALA A 38 2.64 -14.73 -2.07
C ALA A 38 2.68 -16.26 -1.99
N LEU A 39 1.52 -16.93 -1.94
CA LEU A 39 1.45 -18.40 -1.95
C LEU A 39 1.94 -18.99 -3.27
N TYR A 40 1.63 -18.33 -4.39
CA TYR A 40 2.12 -18.73 -5.70
C TYR A 40 3.64 -18.65 -5.78
N GLU A 41 4.22 -17.51 -5.39
CA GLU A 41 5.68 -17.34 -5.38
C GLU A 41 6.36 -18.34 -4.45
N LEU A 42 5.82 -18.58 -3.25
CA LEU A 42 6.38 -19.55 -2.31
C LEU A 42 6.37 -20.99 -2.87
N ALA A 43 5.36 -21.33 -3.68
CA ALA A 43 5.25 -22.67 -4.26
C ALA A 43 6.26 -22.94 -5.38
N VAL A 44 6.79 -21.89 -6.03
CA VAL A 44 7.73 -22.00 -7.16
C VAL A 44 9.15 -21.54 -6.83
N PHE A 45 9.33 -20.85 -5.70
CA PHE A 45 10.61 -20.29 -5.27
C PHE A 45 11.61 -21.38 -4.88
N ASP A 46 12.81 -21.32 -5.44
CA ASP A 46 13.94 -22.17 -5.06
C ASP A 46 14.94 -21.39 -4.17
N PRO A 47 15.02 -21.69 -2.86
CA PRO A 47 15.94 -21.01 -1.96
C PRO A 47 17.38 -21.57 -1.96
N SER A 48 17.71 -22.54 -2.82
CA SER A 48 18.93 -23.34 -2.71
C SER A 48 20.23 -22.57 -2.94
N ASP A 49 20.25 -21.58 -3.83
CA ASP A 49 21.43 -20.77 -4.13
C ASP A 49 21.13 -19.26 -4.13
N PRO A 50 21.25 -18.59 -2.97
CA PRO A 50 20.98 -17.16 -2.87
C PRO A 50 22.05 -16.27 -3.52
N VAL A 51 23.19 -16.83 -3.97
CA VAL A 51 24.28 -16.06 -4.58
C VAL A 51 24.13 -16.02 -6.09
N LEU A 52 23.90 -17.16 -6.73
CA LEU A 52 23.83 -17.27 -8.19
C LEU A 52 22.40 -17.27 -8.73
N ASP A 53 21.41 -17.66 -7.92
CA ASP A 53 19.99 -17.64 -8.28
C ASP A 53 19.12 -16.93 -7.23
N PRO A 54 19.35 -15.63 -6.97
CA PRO A 54 18.55 -14.84 -6.03
C PRO A 54 17.12 -14.59 -6.53
N MET A 55 16.22 -14.22 -5.61
CA MET A 55 14.78 -13.97 -5.84
C MET A 55 14.47 -13.13 -7.10
N TRP A 56 15.25 -12.08 -7.38
CA TRP A 56 15.03 -11.20 -8.53
C TRP A 56 15.33 -11.87 -9.89
N ARG A 57 16.10 -12.96 -9.92
CA ARG A 57 16.29 -13.80 -11.13
C ARG A 57 15.14 -14.76 -11.37
N GLN A 58 14.51 -15.21 -10.29
CA GLN A 58 13.37 -16.13 -10.34
C GLN A 58 12.02 -15.41 -10.56
N GLY A 59 12.02 -14.08 -10.74
CA GLY A 59 10.80 -13.30 -10.98
C GLY A 59 9.93 -13.14 -9.72
N VAL A 60 10.51 -13.30 -8.54
CA VAL A 60 9.82 -13.18 -7.25
C VAL A 60 9.74 -11.71 -6.84
N THR A 61 8.52 -11.21 -6.63
CA THR A 61 8.21 -9.79 -6.40
C THR A 61 7.51 -9.51 -5.08
N CYS A 62 6.74 -10.47 -4.54
CA CYS A 62 5.87 -10.29 -3.37
C CYS A 62 6.45 -10.88 -2.08
N SER A 63 7.30 -11.91 -2.16
CA SER A 63 7.84 -12.63 -1.00
C SER A 63 8.68 -11.76 -0.06
N GLY A 64 9.21 -10.62 -0.54
CA GLY A 64 9.86 -9.63 0.32
C GLY A 64 8.92 -8.99 1.35
N PHE A 65 7.67 -8.69 0.98
CA PHE A 65 6.75 -7.96 1.87
C PHE A 65 6.23 -8.82 3.04
N GLY A 66 5.96 -10.10 2.80
CA GLY A 66 5.50 -11.05 3.83
C GLY A 66 6.56 -11.36 4.89
N ALA A 67 7.84 -11.47 4.49
CA ALA A 67 8.94 -11.77 5.40
C ALA A 67 9.26 -10.63 6.38
N PHE A 68 9.12 -9.36 5.97
CA PHE A 68 9.36 -8.20 6.84
C PHE A 68 8.14 -7.85 7.73
N HIS A 69 6.93 -8.25 7.33
CA HIS A 69 5.72 -8.02 8.13
C HIS A 69 5.47 -9.10 9.20
N LEU A 70 5.85 -10.36 8.97
CA LEU A 70 5.64 -11.46 9.93
C LEU A 70 6.60 -11.44 11.13
N THR A 71 7.77 -10.81 11.02
CA THR A 71 8.71 -10.59 12.15
C THR A 71 8.28 -9.45 13.09
N SER A 72 7.20 -8.71 12.76
CA SER A 72 6.73 -7.54 13.52
C SER A 72 6.02 -7.86 14.86
N LEU A 73 6.18 -9.07 15.40
CA LEU A 73 5.85 -9.35 16.80
C LEU A 73 6.86 -8.69 17.77
N TYR A 74 8.05 -8.27 17.30
CA TYR A 74 9.12 -7.70 18.15
C TYR A 74 9.76 -6.37 17.68
N GLY A 75 9.34 -5.79 16.54
CA GLY A 75 9.83 -4.48 16.06
C GLY A 75 9.70 -4.29 14.53
N LEU A 76 9.82 -3.05 14.04
CA LEU A 76 9.87 -2.75 12.60
C LEU A 76 11.33 -2.87 12.12
N GLU A 77 11.71 -4.05 11.63
CA GLU A 77 13.02 -4.27 11.01
C GLU A 77 12.96 -3.91 9.52
N ILE A 78 13.99 -3.22 9.02
CA ILE A 78 14.14 -2.89 7.59
C ILE A 78 15.38 -3.57 7.02
N TRP A 79 15.36 -3.90 5.73
CA TRP A 79 16.53 -4.46 5.05
C TRP A 79 17.59 -3.39 4.81
N VAL A 80 18.81 -3.64 5.28
CA VAL A 80 19.98 -2.77 5.05
C VAL A 80 21.11 -3.62 4.49
N SER A 81 21.77 -3.10 3.45
CA SER A 81 22.92 -3.75 2.80
C SER A 81 24.14 -2.84 2.85
N ASP A 82 25.33 -3.40 2.73
CA ASP A 82 26.54 -2.61 2.46
C ASP A 82 26.46 -1.97 1.05
N PRO A 83 27.31 -0.97 0.73
CA PRO A 83 27.26 -0.27 -0.55
C PRO A 83 27.38 -1.17 -1.80
N TYR A 84 27.96 -2.37 -1.64
CA TYR A 84 28.13 -3.32 -2.73
C TYR A 84 27.05 -4.41 -2.74
N GLY A 85 26.10 -4.40 -1.82
CA GLY A 85 24.97 -5.34 -1.80
C GLY A 85 25.35 -6.79 -1.44
N LEU A 86 26.49 -7.01 -0.78
CA LEU A 86 27.05 -8.33 -0.50
C LEU A 86 26.62 -8.89 0.87
N LYS A 87 26.26 -8.02 1.81
CA LYS A 87 25.93 -8.34 3.22
C LYS A 87 24.63 -7.65 3.64
N GLY A 88 23.53 -8.04 3.00
CA GLY A 88 22.19 -7.59 3.39
C GLY A 88 21.67 -8.28 4.65
N LYS A 89 21.04 -7.52 5.54
CA LYS A 89 20.35 -8.06 6.74
C LYS A 89 19.21 -7.15 7.19
N SER A 90 18.24 -7.73 7.90
CA SER A 90 17.21 -6.97 8.62
C SER A 90 17.84 -6.27 9.84
N THR A 91 17.48 -5.00 10.07
CA THR A 91 17.94 -4.23 11.25
C THR A 91 16.91 -3.18 11.67
N THR A 92 16.89 -2.85 12.97
CA THR A 92 16.03 -1.80 13.53
C THR A 92 16.65 -0.42 13.35
N CYS A 93 15.87 0.55 12.84
CA CYS A 93 16.25 1.96 12.73
C CYS A 93 15.46 2.84 13.72
N LYS A 94 16.13 3.79 14.37
CA LYS A 94 15.50 4.71 15.33
C LYS A 94 14.66 5.76 14.58
N SER A 95 13.43 5.99 15.06
CA SER A 95 12.53 7.03 14.54
C SER A 95 12.89 8.41 15.11
N SER A 96 12.72 9.47 14.32
CA SER A 96 12.99 10.86 14.73
C SER A 96 11.84 11.81 14.35
N MET A 97 10.71 11.81 15.07
CA MET A 97 9.73 12.92 15.00
C MET A 97 8.65 12.87 16.09
N GLY A 98 8.20 14.04 16.57
CA GLY A 98 7.02 14.22 17.45
C GLY A 98 5.86 14.95 16.74
N ARG A 99 4.61 14.70 17.15
CA ARG A 99 3.39 15.21 16.48
C ARG A 99 2.64 16.25 17.34
N GLY A 100 2.27 17.38 16.74
CA GLY A 100 1.31 18.35 17.30
C GLY A 100 0.03 18.41 16.46
N SER A 101 -1.12 18.69 17.11
CA SER A 101 -2.44 18.79 16.46
C SER A 101 -3.02 20.19 16.62
N VAL A 102 -3.36 20.85 15.51
CA VAL A 102 -4.01 22.18 15.47
C VAL A 102 -5.19 22.14 14.50
N ARG A 103 -6.34 22.68 14.92
CA ARG A 103 -7.59 22.71 14.13
C ARG A 103 -7.73 24.01 13.35
N GLN A 104 -8.09 23.96 12.06
CA GLN A 104 -8.18 25.13 11.17
C GLN A 104 -9.60 25.36 10.57
N PRO A 105 -10.37 26.36 11.03
CA PRO A 105 -11.76 26.58 10.60
C PRO A 105 -11.92 27.22 9.21
N ARG A 106 -10.97 28.06 8.77
CA ARG A 106 -11.07 28.80 7.50
C ARG A 106 -10.89 27.91 6.26
N LEU A 107 -10.02 26.91 6.37
CA LEU A 107 -9.76 25.92 5.32
C LEU A 107 -11.00 25.05 5.02
N TYR A 108 -11.85 24.83 6.04
CA TYR A 108 -13.04 23.99 5.96
C TYR A 108 -14.07 24.47 4.93
N LYS A 109 -14.25 25.80 4.82
CA LYS A 109 -15.20 26.41 3.89
C LYS A 109 -14.61 26.58 2.49
N GLY A 110 -13.32 26.91 2.38
CA GLY A 110 -12.63 27.09 1.09
C GLY A 110 -12.49 25.81 0.27
N LEU A 111 -12.17 24.68 0.91
CA LEU A 111 -11.99 23.38 0.24
C LEU A 111 -13.29 22.60 0.00
N ARG A 112 -14.46 23.13 0.39
CA ARG A 112 -15.76 22.43 0.35
C ARG A 112 -15.69 21.01 0.96
N ILE A 113 -15.04 20.87 2.12
CA ILE A 113 -14.72 19.59 2.78
C ILE A 113 -15.98 18.73 3.06
N ARG A 114 -17.18 19.32 3.08
CA ARG A 114 -18.46 18.60 3.23
C ARG A 114 -18.85 17.73 2.02
N ASN A 115 -18.13 17.78 0.89
CA ASN A 115 -18.40 16.98 -0.29
C ASN A 115 -17.35 15.87 -0.46
N ILE A 116 -17.77 14.60 -0.40
CA ILE A 116 -16.86 13.46 -0.53
C ILE A 116 -16.02 13.45 -1.81
N LYS A 117 -16.50 14.10 -2.89
CA LYS A 117 -15.76 14.21 -4.15
C LYS A 117 -14.48 15.03 -4.03
N THR A 118 -14.42 16.00 -3.10
CA THR A 118 -13.19 16.78 -2.90
C THR A 118 -12.13 15.93 -2.23
N VAL A 119 -12.53 15.08 -1.27
CA VAL A 119 -11.65 14.08 -0.63
C VAL A 119 -11.16 13.11 -1.68
N LEU A 120 -12.06 12.54 -2.49
CA LEU A 120 -11.69 11.62 -3.57
C LEU A 120 -10.68 12.24 -4.54
N SER A 121 -10.89 13.49 -4.96
CA SER A 121 -9.96 14.19 -5.85
C SER A 121 -8.58 14.40 -5.22
N SER A 122 -8.51 14.80 -3.95
CA SER A 122 -7.23 14.96 -3.25
C SER A 122 -6.52 13.63 -3.01
N SER A 123 -7.26 12.57 -2.71
CA SER A 123 -6.70 11.22 -2.51
C SER A 123 -6.12 10.66 -3.81
N ILE A 124 -6.80 10.87 -4.94
CA ILE A 124 -6.27 10.47 -6.26
C ILE A 124 -4.95 11.18 -6.55
N ALA A 125 -4.89 12.51 -6.33
CA ALA A 125 -3.65 13.26 -6.52
C ALA A 125 -2.50 12.75 -5.63
N ALA A 126 -2.78 12.43 -4.37
CA ALA A 126 -1.80 11.88 -3.44
C ALA A 126 -1.30 10.48 -3.86
N VAL A 127 -2.20 9.62 -4.34
CA VAL A 127 -1.85 8.28 -4.83
C VAL A 127 -0.96 8.36 -6.06
N PHE A 128 -1.27 9.24 -7.03
CA PHE A 128 -0.42 9.42 -8.21
C PHE A 128 0.96 10.00 -7.85
N PHE A 129 1.01 10.95 -6.93
CA PHE A 129 2.27 11.48 -6.45
C PHE A 129 3.13 10.38 -5.80
N ALA A 130 2.55 9.57 -4.91
CA ALA A 130 3.24 8.45 -4.29
C ALA A 130 3.72 7.43 -5.34
N ALA A 131 2.88 7.10 -6.31
CA ALA A 131 3.24 6.18 -7.40
C ALA A 131 4.43 6.71 -8.22
N PHE A 132 4.46 8.01 -8.52
CA PHE A 132 5.58 8.63 -9.23
C PHE A 132 6.89 8.58 -8.42
N VAL A 133 6.81 8.89 -7.12
CA VAL A 133 7.97 8.81 -6.23
C VAL A 133 8.48 7.37 -6.15
N LEU A 134 7.60 6.39 -5.94
CA LEU A 134 7.95 4.98 -5.90
C LEU A 134 8.62 4.53 -7.20
N ALA A 135 8.04 4.88 -8.35
CA ALA A 135 8.60 4.57 -9.66
C ALA A 135 9.97 5.25 -9.91
N GLY A 136 10.22 6.43 -9.35
CA GLY A 136 11.51 7.10 -9.47
C GLY A 136 12.60 6.54 -8.54
N THR A 137 12.22 5.78 -7.52
CA THR A 137 13.15 5.18 -6.55
C THR A 137 13.45 3.70 -6.78
N MET A 138 12.69 3.05 -7.66
CA MET A 138 12.91 1.67 -8.12
C MET A 138 13.71 1.68 -9.41
#